data_AF-A0AAD5AGS5-F1
#
_entry.id   AF-A0AAD5AGS5-F1
#
_cell.length_a   1.000
_cell.length_b   1.000
_cell.length_c   1.000
_cell.angle_alpha   90.00
_cell.angle_beta   90.00
_cell.angle_gamma   90.00
#
_symmetry.space_group_name_H-M   'P 1'
#
loop_
_entity.id
_entity.type
_entity.pdbx_description
1 polymer ?
#
loop_
_entity_poly.entity_id
_entity_poly.type
_entity_poly.pdbx_seq_one_letter_code
_entity_poly.pdbx_strand_id
1 'polypeptide(L)'
;SREAAAQIMINGFEPSPGGMLGRGVYLSRDLKKASRYPLLLSENLRVVLKVRVKVGKVKKIDHQGHPMQKTWHDHGYDTAWCPPNCGMVPSGLEEDCVWDPSRIQVIDIIQP
;
A
#
# COMPACT_ATOMS: atom_id res chain seq x y z
N SER A 1 6.09 -12.75 3.13
CA SER A 1 6.24 -14.22 3.23
C SER A 1 4.99 -14.80 3.87
N ARG A 2 4.87 -16.13 3.96
CA ARG A 2 3.74 -16.78 4.63
C ARG A 2 3.67 -16.42 6.12
N GLU A 3 4.81 -16.30 6.78
CA GLU A 3 4.93 -15.94 8.20
C GLU A 3 4.41 -14.52 8.45
N ALA A 4 4.85 -13.55 7.63
CA ALA A 4 4.37 -12.17 7.74
C ALA A 4 2.87 -12.06 7.46
N ALA A 5 2.35 -12.81 6.49
CA ALA A 5 0.91 -12.87 6.22
C ALA A 5 0.13 -13.42 7.43
N ALA A 6 0.64 -14.47 8.09
CA ALA A 6 0.04 -15.00 9.30
C ALA A 6 0.02 -13.97 10.44
N GLN A 7 1.12 -13.23 10.63
CA GLN A 7 1.17 -12.15 11.63
C GLN A 7 0.17 -11.03 11.33
N ILE A 8 0.01 -10.64 10.06
CA ILE A 8 -0.97 -9.62 9.66
C ILE A 8 -2.40 -10.10 9.92
N MET A 9 -2.70 -11.39 9.70
CA MET A 9 -4.03 -11.93 10.00
C MET A 9 -4.36 -11.91 11.50
N ILE A 10 -3.36 -12.07 12.37
CA ILE A 10 -3.54 -12.11 13.84
C ILE A 10 -3.58 -10.69 14.42
N ASN A 11 -2.61 -9.86 14.02
CA ASN A 11 -2.35 -8.56 14.66
C ASN A 11 -2.90 -7.37 13.86
N GLY A 12 -3.36 -7.60 12.63
CA GLY A 12 -3.64 -6.54 11.67
C GLY A 12 -2.38 -6.03 10.96
N PHE A 13 -2.57 -5.07 10.05
CA PHE A 13 -1.44 -4.42 9.39
C PHE A 13 -0.76 -3.41 10.33
N GLU A 14 0.57 -3.31 10.22
CA GLU A 14 1.34 -2.25 10.85
C GLU A 14 1.73 -1.20 9.79
N PRO A 15 1.53 0.11 10.05
CA PRO A 15 1.96 1.14 9.12
C PRO A 15 3.48 1.17 8.95
N SER A 16 3.94 1.30 7.70
CA SER A 16 5.35 1.65 7.45
C SER A 16 5.66 3.01 8.08
N PRO A 17 6.86 3.23 8.66
CA PRO A 17 7.26 4.53 9.22
C PRO A 17 7.41 5.63 8.15
N GLY A 18 7.41 5.28 6.87
CA GLY A 18 7.53 6.23 5.77
C GLY A 18 7.33 5.59 4.39
N GLY A 19 7.81 6.30 3.37
CA GLY A 19 7.72 5.89 1.97
C GLY A 19 7.46 7.07 1.04
N MET A 20 7.16 6.78 -0.22
CA MET A 20 6.88 7.80 -1.24
C MET A 20 5.73 8.72 -0.85
N LEU A 21 4.69 8.16 -0.21
CA LEU A 21 3.48 8.84 0.23
C LEU A 21 3.48 9.07 1.76
N GLY A 22 4.63 8.99 2.44
CA GLY A 22 4.69 9.08 3.90
C GLY A 22 4.34 7.77 4.61
N ARG A 23 4.06 7.83 5.92
CA ARG A 23 3.74 6.65 6.74
C ARG A 23 2.34 6.10 6.42
N GLY A 24 2.17 4.79 6.53
CA GLY A 24 0.91 4.12 6.22
C GLY A 24 1.09 2.70 5.70
N VAL A 25 -0.02 2.05 5.36
CA VAL A 25 -0.03 0.73 4.72
C VAL A 25 -0.17 0.91 3.22
N TYR A 26 0.81 0.39 2.48
CA TYR A 26 0.89 0.54 1.03
C TYR A 26 0.18 -0.61 0.31
N LEU A 27 -0.65 -0.26 -0.65
CA LEU A 27 -1.48 -1.19 -1.42
C LEU A 27 -1.37 -0.88 -2.90
N SER A 28 -1.67 -1.89 -3.72
CA SER A 28 -1.85 -1.69 -5.15
C SER A 28 -2.99 -2.55 -5.67
N ARG A 29 -3.68 -2.03 -6.67
CA ARG A 29 -4.66 -2.74 -7.50
C ARG A 29 -3.99 -3.64 -8.54
N ASP A 30 -2.71 -3.42 -8.83
CA ASP A 30 -1.94 -4.27 -9.74
C ASP A 30 -1.37 -5.48 -8.98
N LEU A 31 -1.95 -6.66 -9.26
CA LEU A 31 -1.51 -7.92 -8.66
C LEU A 31 -0.05 -8.26 -8.98
N LYS A 32 0.42 -7.96 -10.20
CA LYS A 32 1.82 -8.20 -10.60
C LYS A 32 2.77 -7.26 -9.87
N LYS A 33 2.32 -6.04 -9.56
CA LYS A 33 3.10 -5.14 -8.68
C LYS A 33 3.18 -5.70 -7.26
N ALA A 34 2.05 -6.08 -6.68
CA ALA A 34 1.99 -6.58 -5.32
C ALA A 34 2.79 -7.88 -5.12
N SER A 35 2.76 -8.79 -6.10
CA SER A 35 3.46 -10.09 -6.04
C SER A 35 5.00 -9.98 -6.05
N ARG A 36 5.55 -8.81 -6.37
CA ARG A 36 7.01 -8.56 -6.31
C ARG A 36 7.54 -8.49 -4.88
N TYR A 37 6.68 -8.34 -3.88
CA TYR A 37 7.10 -8.14 -2.50
C TYR A 37 6.97 -9.40 -1.63
N PRO A 38 7.89 -9.60 -0.67
CA PRO A 38 9.12 -8.81 -0.47
C PRO A 38 10.19 -9.10 -1.54
N LEU A 39 10.94 -8.06 -1.95
CA LEU A 39 11.85 -8.08 -3.11
C LEU A 39 12.97 -9.13 -3.02
N LEU A 40 13.48 -9.39 -1.82
CA LEU A 40 14.61 -10.29 -1.56
C LEU A 40 14.19 -11.72 -1.18
N LEU A 41 12.92 -12.08 -1.38
CA LEU A 41 12.40 -13.42 -1.10
C LEU A 41 12.09 -14.14 -2.42
N SER A 42 12.37 -15.45 -2.51
CA SER A 42 12.00 -16.25 -3.68
C SER A 42 10.48 -16.23 -3.92
N GLU A 43 10.08 -16.21 -5.19
CA GLU A 43 8.67 -16.05 -5.58
C GLU A 43 7.75 -17.10 -4.97
N ASN A 44 8.18 -18.36 -4.94
CA ASN A 44 7.47 -19.49 -4.33
C ASN A 44 7.20 -19.36 -2.80
N LEU A 45 7.89 -18.43 -2.13
CA LEU A 45 7.70 -18.12 -0.70
C LEU A 45 6.87 -16.84 -0.47
N ARG A 46 6.55 -16.11 -1.54
CA ARG A 46 5.71 -14.91 -1.48
C ARG A 46 4.23 -15.32 -1.46
N VAL A 47 3.42 -14.44 -0.91
CA VAL A 47 1.97 -14.51 -0.95
C VAL A 47 1.44 -13.09 -1.13
N VAL A 48 0.29 -12.94 -1.78
CA VAL A 48 -0.39 -11.66 -1.91
C VAL A 48 -1.64 -11.68 -1.05
N LEU A 49 -1.77 -10.70 -0.17
CA LEU A 49 -3.00 -10.49 0.60
C LEU A 49 -3.99 -9.70 -0.25
N LYS A 50 -5.12 -10.29 -0.58
CA LYS A 50 -6.24 -9.56 -1.16
C LYS A 50 -7.03 -8.93 -0.02
N VAL A 51 -7.27 -7.63 -0.14
CA VAL A 51 -7.89 -6.86 0.92
C VAL A 51 -9.13 -6.10 0.42
N ARG A 52 -10.07 -5.86 1.32
CA ARG A 52 -11.13 -4.87 1.18
C ARG A 52 -10.73 -3.64 1.98
N VAL A 53 -10.77 -2.46 1.37
CA VAL A 53 -10.30 -1.22 1.97
C VAL A 53 -11.41 -0.18 2.02
N LYS A 54 -11.61 0.45 3.17
CA LYS A 54 -12.45 1.64 3.31
C LYS A 54 -11.62 2.89 3.02
N VAL A 55 -11.51 3.29 1.75
CA VAL A 55 -10.60 4.36 1.31
C VAL A 55 -10.90 5.75 1.88
N GLY A 56 -12.14 6.03 2.27
CA GLY A 56 -12.51 7.32 2.86
C GLY A 56 -12.20 8.52 1.97
N LYS A 57 -11.70 9.60 2.57
CA LYS A 57 -11.29 10.82 1.86
C LYS A 57 -9.91 10.63 1.24
N VAL A 58 -9.85 10.62 -0.09
CA VAL A 58 -8.62 10.33 -0.85
C VAL A 58 -7.94 11.61 -1.32
N LYS A 59 -6.63 11.72 -1.08
CA LYS A 59 -5.78 12.77 -1.67
C LYS A 59 -5.00 12.21 -2.85
N LYS A 60 -5.23 12.77 -4.03
CA LYS A 60 -4.39 12.51 -5.22
C LYS A 60 -3.01 13.16 -5.03
N ILE A 61 -1.95 12.39 -5.23
CA ILE A 61 -0.54 12.82 -5.20
C ILE A 61 0.09 12.42 -6.54
N ASP A 62 0.23 13.37 -7.47
CA ASP A 62 0.48 13.09 -8.89
C ASP A 62 1.76 13.71 -9.45
N HIS A 63 2.66 14.19 -8.60
CA HIS A 63 3.98 14.66 -8.99
C HIS A 63 4.93 14.68 -7.79
N GLN A 64 6.22 14.49 -8.05
CA GLN A 64 7.25 14.57 -7.02
C GLN A 64 7.30 15.97 -6.42
N GLY A 65 7.42 16.04 -5.10
CA GLY A 65 7.40 17.31 -4.37
C GLY A 65 6.01 17.88 -4.14
N HIS A 66 4.94 17.12 -4.39
CA HIS A 66 3.58 17.57 -4.10
C HIS A 66 3.49 18.06 -2.63
N PRO A 67 2.87 19.22 -2.34
CA PRO A 67 2.92 19.83 -1.00
C PRO A 67 2.46 18.94 0.15
N MET A 68 1.53 18.03 -0.14
CA MET A 68 0.98 17.06 0.82
C MET A 68 1.49 15.61 0.60
N GLN A 69 2.57 15.42 -0.15
CA GLN A 69 3.06 14.08 -0.55
C GLN A 69 3.22 13.14 0.65
N LYS A 70 3.67 13.67 1.81
CA LYS A 70 3.89 12.87 3.03
C LYS A 70 3.03 13.28 4.23
N THR A 71 2.26 14.36 4.12
CA THR A 71 1.52 15.00 5.23
C THR A 71 0.00 15.00 5.05
N TRP A 72 -0.51 14.37 3.98
CA TRP A 72 -1.95 14.35 3.66
C TRP A 72 -2.86 13.91 4.83
N HIS A 73 -2.38 13.03 5.71
CA HIS A 73 -3.12 12.57 6.90
C HIS A 73 -3.31 13.69 7.93
N ASP A 74 -2.35 14.60 8.10
CA ASP A 74 -2.46 15.77 8.97
C ASP A 74 -3.56 16.74 8.51
N HIS A 75 -3.93 16.65 7.23
CA HIS A 75 -5.02 17.43 6.63
C HIS A 75 -6.36 16.66 6.57
N GLY A 76 -6.49 15.58 7.34
CA GLY A 76 -7.73 14.81 7.50
C GLY A 76 -8.09 13.94 6.29
N TYR A 77 -7.12 13.52 5.49
CA TYR A 77 -7.32 12.51 4.46
C TYR A 77 -7.04 11.11 5.01
N ASP A 78 -7.85 10.13 4.61
CA ASP A 78 -7.72 8.73 5.05
C ASP A 78 -6.73 7.93 4.19
N THR A 79 -6.56 8.34 2.93
CA THR A 79 -5.72 7.64 1.94
C THR A 79 -5.05 8.65 1.00
N ALA A 80 -3.77 8.47 0.73
CA ALA A 80 -3.12 9.07 -0.43
C ALA A 80 -3.10 8.10 -1.60
N TRP A 81 -3.32 8.62 -2.81
CA TRP A 81 -3.31 7.84 -4.04
C TRP A 81 -2.36 8.45 -5.07
N CYS A 82 -1.41 7.65 -5.52
CA CYS A 82 -0.55 7.91 -6.67
C CYS A 82 -1.19 7.30 -7.92
N PRO A 83 -1.66 8.11 -8.88
CA PRO A 83 -2.21 7.60 -10.13
C PRO A 83 -1.13 6.98 -11.02
N PRO A 84 -1.50 6.10 -11.96
CA PRO A 84 -0.55 5.56 -12.92
C PRO A 84 -0.02 6.67 -13.84
N ASN A 85 1.22 6.49 -14.33
CA ASN A 85 1.87 7.33 -15.35
C ASN A 85 1.93 8.84 -15.04
N CYS A 86 2.01 9.22 -13.75
CA CYS A 86 2.10 10.63 -13.34
C CYS A 86 3.54 11.11 -13.03
N GLY A 87 4.56 10.29 -13.30
CA GLY A 87 5.96 10.65 -13.06
C GLY A 87 6.41 10.52 -11.59
N MET A 88 5.56 9.99 -10.71
CA MET A 88 5.92 9.71 -9.31
C MET A 88 6.97 8.58 -9.17
N VAL A 89 6.88 7.53 -9.98
CA VAL A 89 7.82 6.40 -9.95
C VAL A 89 8.24 6.00 -11.37
N PRO A 90 9.48 5.51 -11.57
CA PRO A 90 9.96 5.11 -12.90
C PRO A 90 9.10 4.03 -13.57
N SER A 91 8.45 3.15 -12.79
CA SER A 91 7.57 2.11 -13.33
C SER A 91 6.24 2.63 -13.86
N GLY A 92 5.84 3.86 -13.51
CA GLY A 92 4.51 4.40 -13.82
C GLY A 92 3.35 3.71 -13.11
N LEU A 93 3.60 2.78 -12.19
CA LEU A 93 2.54 2.01 -11.53
C LEU A 93 1.91 2.76 -10.36
N GLU A 94 0.60 2.64 -10.25
CA GLU A 94 -0.20 3.27 -9.20
C GLU A 94 0.06 2.70 -7.80
N GLU A 95 -0.28 3.47 -6.77
CA GLU A 95 -0.11 3.05 -5.38
C GLU A 95 -1.08 3.80 -4.46
N ASP A 96 -1.68 3.07 -3.52
CA ASP A 96 -2.44 3.65 -2.41
C ASP A 96 -1.61 3.57 -1.13
N CYS A 97 -1.75 4.57 -0.26
CA CYS A 97 -1.20 4.57 1.09
C CYS A 97 -2.31 4.92 2.09
N VAL A 98 -2.71 3.96 2.91
CA VAL A 98 -3.81 4.09 3.89
C VAL A 98 -3.23 4.43 5.25
N TRP A 99 -3.78 5.44 5.91
CA TRP A 99 -3.25 5.94 7.19
C TRP A 99 -3.51 4.98 8.35
N ASP A 100 -4.75 4.53 8.47
CA ASP A 100 -5.23 3.69 9.56
C ASP A 100 -5.42 2.24 9.08
N PRO A 101 -4.62 1.28 9.58
CA PRO A 101 -4.75 -0.14 9.29
C PRO A 101 -6.14 -0.73 9.55
N SER A 102 -6.91 -0.20 10.50
CA SER A 102 -8.24 -0.71 10.86
C SER A 102 -9.24 -0.64 9.70
N ARG A 103 -8.91 0.14 8.66
CA ARG A 103 -9.68 0.32 7.43
C ARG A 103 -9.45 -0.77 6.40
N ILE A 104 -8.51 -1.69 6.65
CA ILE A 104 -8.06 -2.73 5.74
C ILE A 104 -8.46 -4.09 6.32
N GLN A 105 -9.29 -4.82 5.57
CA GLN A 105 -9.70 -6.17 5.93
C GLN A 105 -9.09 -7.16 4.94
N VAL A 106 -8.35 -8.14 5.42
CA VAL A 106 -7.92 -9.28 4.59
C VAL A 106 -9.15 -10.11 4.24
N ILE A 107 -9.32 -10.41 2.94
CA ILE A 107 -10.45 -11.20 2.43
C ILE A 107 -10.01 -12.46 1.71
N ASP A 108 -8.75 -12.54 1.27
CA ASP A 108 -8.20 -13.72 0.59
C ASP A 108 -6.66 -13.71 0.62
N ILE A 109 -6.05 -14.87 0.37
CA ILE A 109 -4.60 -15.04 0.19
C ILE A 109 -4.34 -15.73 -1.14
N ILE A 110 -3.60 -15.05 -2.02
CA ILE A 110 -3.18 -15.59 -3.31
C ILE A 110 -1.76 -16.12 -3.16
N GLN A 111 -1.54 -17.37 -3.54
CA GLN A 111 -0.23 -18.01 -3.62
C GLN A 111 0.26 -18.02 -5.07
N PRO A 112 1.58 -18.11 -5.31
CA PRO A 112 2.16 -18.26 -6.65
C PRO A 112 1.64 -19.51 -7.38
#